data_AF-A0A927IW91-F1
#
_entry.id   AF-A0A927IW91-F1
#
_cell.length_a   1.000
_cell.length_b   1.000
_cell.length_c   1.000
_cell.angle_alpha   90.00
_cell.angle_beta   90.00
_cell.angle_gamma   90.00
#
_symmetry.space_group_name_H-M   'P 1'
#
loop_
_entity.id
_entity.type
_entity.pdbx_description
1 polymer ?
#
loop_
_entity_poly.entity_id
_entity_poly.type
_entity_poly.pdbx_seq_one_letter_code
_entity_poly.pdbx_strand_id
1 'polypeptide(L)'
;MATWDLGKTEHHVLICNGSSCNKVGAEELTQALRKEISARGVDETIHTTRTRCNGRCLDKCVVIDYPKGTWYKDLTPDDAAPFIDSLLNDIDYTVKVSHTFCGQGFERANGVATGISKDKEKVIKVSKIM
;
A
#
# COMPACT_ATOMS: atom_id res chain seq x y z
N MET A 1 14.82 14.34 -13.56
CA MET A 1 14.69 13.48 -14.75
C MET A 1 13.53 12.53 -14.52
N ALA A 2 12.60 12.42 -15.45
CA ALA A 2 11.56 11.38 -15.39
C ALA A 2 12.17 10.05 -15.83
N THR A 3 12.04 9.00 -15.01
CA THR A 3 12.64 7.69 -15.29
C THR A 3 11.70 6.76 -16.05
N TRP A 4 10.40 6.82 -15.78
CA TRP A 4 9.39 5.89 -16.30
C TRP A 4 8.25 6.64 -16.98
N ASP A 5 7.70 6.07 -18.06
CA ASP A 5 6.41 6.47 -18.62
C ASP A 5 5.31 5.69 -17.88
N LEU A 6 4.39 6.42 -17.23
CA LEU A 6 3.30 5.86 -16.43
C LEU A 6 1.96 5.87 -17.17
N GLY A 7 1.94 6.24 -18.47
CA GLY A 7 0.71 6.40 -19.24
C GLY A 7 -0.12 5.12 -19.42
N LYS A 8 0.48 3.94 -19.22
CA LYS A 8 -0.17 2.63 -19.26
C LYS A 8 -0.39 1.99 -17.88
N THR A 9 0.01 2.67 -16.81
CA THR A 9 -0.11 2.11 -15.46
C THR A 9 -1.57 2.07 -15.04
N GLU A 10 -2.06 0.86 -14.78
CA GLU A 10 -3.40 0.59 -14.23
C GLU A 10 -3.34 0.47 -12.71
N HIS A 11 -2.25 -0.09 -12.18
CA HIS A 11 -2.01 -0.25 -10.74
C HIS A 11 -0.70 0.40 -10.31
N HIS A 12 -0.78 1.40 -9.44
CA HIS A 12 0.36 2.00 -8.76
C HIS A 12 0.43 1.49 -7.33
N VAL A 13 1.31 0.51 -7.13
CA VAL A 13 1.51 -0.18 -5.85
C VAL A 13 2.50 0.60 -4.99
N LEU A 14 2.00 1.23 -3.93
CA LEU A 14 2.79 1.95 -2.94
C LEU A 14 3.14 1.01 -1.78
N ILE A 15 4.43 0.76 -1.57
CA ILE A 15 4.92 -0.22 -0.60
C ILE A 15 5.61 0.53 0.54
N CYS A 16 5.12 0.36 1.78
CA CYS A 16 5.69 1.08 2.91
C CYS A 16 7.01 0.45 3.36
N ASN A 17 8.13 1.16 3.15
CA ASN A 17 9.45 0.79 3.67
C ASN A 17 9.85 1.71 4.83
N GLY A 18 8.87 2.13 5.65
CA GLY A 18 9.11 2.80 6.93
C GLY A 18 9.65 1.84 7.99
N SER A 19 10.22 2.37 9.09
CA SER A 19 10.90 1.56 10.11
C SER A 19 10.08 0.37 10.62
N SER A 20 8.80 0.57 10.94
CA SER A 20 7.93 -0.51 11.43
C SER A 20 7.67 -1.59 10.39
N CYS A 21 7.49 -1.24 9.12
CA CYS A 21 7.26 -2.21 8.05
C CYS A 21 8.55 -2.95 7.67
N ASN A 22 9.71 -2.25 7.64
CA ASN A 22 11.00 -2.91 7.42
C ASN A 22 11.31 -3.97 8.49
N LYS A 23 10.91 -3.75 9.75
CA LYS A 23 11.07 -4.75 10.82
C LYS A 23 10.30 -6.06 10.59
N VAL A 24 9.32 -6.06 9.69
CA VAL A 24 8.50 -7.24 9.34
C VAL A 24 8.69 -7.66 7.87
N GLY A 25 9.79 -7.26 7.23
CA GLY A 25 10.17 -7.77 5.91
C GLY A 25 9.70 -6.95 4.70
N ALA A 26 9.51 -5.63 4.84
CA ALA A 26 9.03 -4.79 3.72
C ALA A 26 10.00 -4.72 2.53
N GLU A 27 11.31 -4.83 2.76
CA GLU A 27 12.29 -4.83 1.67
C GLU A 27 12.19 -6.13 0.85
N GLU A 28 12.09 -7.26 1.54
CA GLU A 28 11.86 -8.59 0.97
C GLU A 28 10.53 -8.63 0.20
N LEU A 29 9.47 -8.07 0.78
CA LEU A 29 8.18 -7.92 0.09
C LEU A 29 8.31 -7.07 -1.18
N THR A 30 9.03 -5.94 -1.11
CA THR A 30 9.26 -5.08 -2.28
C THR A 30 9.97 -5.85 -3.40
N GLN A 31 10.98 -6.62 -3.05
CA GLN A 31 11.73 -7.42 -4.01
C GLN A 31 10.88 -8.55 -4.60
N ALA A 32 10.10 -9.25 -3.77
CA ALA A 32 9.19 -10.31 -4.21
C ALA A 32 8.13 -9.79 -5.19
N LEU A 33 7.48 -8.67 -4.87
CA LEU A 33 6.49 -8.04 -5.75
C LEU A 33 7.10 -7.63 -7.10
N ARG A 34 8.27 -6.97 -7.08
CA ARG A 34 8.95 -6.56 -8.32
C ARG A 34 9.40 -7.75 -9.17
N LYS A 35 9.92 -8.79 -8.53
CA LYS A 35 10.30 -10.03 -9.22
C LYS A 35 9.09 -10.65 -9.92
N GLU A 36 7.94 -10.69 -9.25
CA GLU A 36 6.72 -11.26 -9.81
C GLU A 36 6.17 -10.43 -10.98
N ILE A 37 6.15 -9.10 -10.84
CA ILE A 37 5.77 -8.17 -11.92
C ILE A 37 6.63 -8.40 -13.16
N SER A 38 7.96 -8.41 -13.01
CA SER A 38 8.88 -8.58 -14.13
C SER A 38 8.85 -10.00 -14.71
N ALA A 39 8.64 -11.03 -13.88
CA ALA A 39 8.52 -12.42 -14.36
C ALA A 39 7.28 -12.63 -15.23
N ARG A 40 6.22 -11.83 -15.01
CA ARG A 40 4.97 -11.86 -15.78
C ARG A 40 4.94 -10.87 -16.94
N GLY A 41 5.94 -9.98 -17.06
CA GLY A 41 6.03 -8.98 -18.11
C GLY A 41 4.97 -7.88 -18.03
N VAL A 42 4.54 -7.53 -16.81
CA VAL A 42 3.46 -6.56 -16.55
C VAL A 42 3.99 -5.24 -15.98
N ASP A 43 5.27 -4.92 -16.19
CA ASP A 43 5.91 -3.69 -15.68
C ASP A 43 5.30 -2.40 -16.26
N GLU A 44 4.70 -2.44 -17.46
CA GLU A 44 4.01 -1.28 -18.04
C GLU A 44 2.67 -0.98 -17.35
N THR A 45 1.98 -2.02 -16.84
CA THR A 45 0.65 -1.90 -16.23
C THR A 45 0.71 -1.79 -14.70
N ILE A 46 1.73 -2.35 -14.06
CA ILE A 46 1.92 -2.30 -12.60
C ILE A 46 3.20 -1.54 -12.25
N HIS A 47 3.05 -0.32 -11.75
CA HIS A 47 4.16 0.48 -11.25
C HIS A 47 4.31 0.32 -9.74
N THR A 48 5.55 0.29 -9.22
CA THR A 48 5.82 0.21 -7.78
C THR A 48 6.57 1.44 -7.27
N THR A 49 6.19 1.94 -6.10
CA THR A 49 6.93 3.00 -5.39
C THR A 49 7.14 2.63 -3.93
N ARG A 50 8.39 2.69 -3.48
CA ARG A 50 8.69 2.64 -2.04
C ARG A 50 8.28 3.95 -1.40
N THR A 51 7.51 3.85 -0.33
CA THR A 51 7.11 4.99 0.50
C THR A 51 7.72 4.89 1.88
N ARG A 52 7.59 5.97 2.67
CA ARG A 52 7.80 5.93 4.12
C ARG A 52 6.45 5.75 4.82
N CYS A 53 6.44 5.87 6.14
CA CYS A 53 5.26 5.67 6.97
C CYS A 53 4.00 6.40 6.46
N ASN A 54 2.91 5.65 6.28
CA ASN A 54 1.59 6.16 5.91
C ASN A 54 0.65 6.38 7.14
N GLY A 55 1.18 6.33 8.36
CA GLY A 55 0.41 6.52 9.60
C GLY A 55 -0.33 5.27 10.09
N ARG A 56 -0.10 4.10 9.47
CA ARG A 56 -0.78 2.84 9.74
C ARG A 56 0.18 1.74 10.24
N CYS A 57 1.09 2.06 11.16
CA CYS A 57 2.12 1.11 11.63
C CYS A 57 1.57 -0.14 12.36
N LEU A 58 0.30 -0.12 12.79
CA LEU A 58 -0.38 -1.29 13.35
C LEU A 58 -0.79 -2.30 12.26
N ASP A 59 -0.86 -1.87 11.00
CA ASP A 59 -1.26 -2.67 9.84
C ASP A 59 -0.05 -3.21 9.05
N LYS A 60 1.15 -3.11 9.61
CA LYS A 60 2.41 -3.47 8.92
C LYS A 60 2.41 -4.95 8.48
N CYS A 61 2.85 -5.29 7.27
CA CYS A 61 3.36 -4.41 6.22
C CYS A 61 2.23 -3.78 5.39
N VAL A 62 2.30 -2.47 5.16
CA VAL A 62 1.27 -1.71 4.44
C VAL A 62 1.61 -1.63 2.95
N VAL A 63 0.63 -1.97 2.11
CA VAL A 63 0.66 -1.78 0.66
C VAL A 63 -0.62 -1.07 0.22
N ILE A 64 -0.53 -0.18 -0.76
CA ILE A 64 -1.69 0.57 -1.29
C ILE A 64 -1.72 0.38 -2.80
N ASP A 65 -2.89 0.04 -3.33
CA ASP A 65 -3.17 0.06 -4.76
C ASP A 65 -3.89 1.37 -5.14
N TYR A 66 -3.31 2.10 -6.08
CA TYR A 66 -3.84 3.35 -6.61
C TYR A 66 -3.98 3.23 -8.14
N PRO A 67 -5.07 3.71 -8.78
CA PRO A 67 -6.08 4.64 -8.26
C PRO A 67 -7.24 3.99 -7.50
N LYS A 68 -7.31 2.66 -7.45
CA LYS A 68 -8.40 1.91 -6.79
C LYS A 68 -8.64 2.36 -5.34
N GLY A 69 -7.56 2.69 -4.64
CA GLY A 69 -7.62 3.16 -3.26
C GLY A 69 -7.81 2.02 -2.26
N THR A 70 -7.46 0.79 -2.61
CA THR A 70 -7.45 -0.33 -1.66
C THR A 70 -6.14 -0.33 -0.88
N TRP A 71 -6.24 -0.36 0.44
CA TRP A 71 -5.11 -0.45 1.36
C TRP A 71 -5.07 -1.84 1.96
N TYR A 72 -3.89 -2.44 1.99
CA TYR A 72 -3.68 -3.77 2.51
C TYR A 72 -2.79 -3.75 3.74
N LYS A 73 -3.03 -4.71 4.64
CA LYS A 73 -2.31 -4.91 5.89
C LYS A 73 -1.62 -6.26 5.92
N ASP A 74 -0.62 -6.40 6.79
CA ASP A 74 0.02 -7.66 7.11
C ASP A 74 0.52 -8.43 5.87
N LEU A 75 0.93 -7.74 4.79
CA LEU A 75 1.53 -8.41 3.64
C LEU A 75 2.89 -8.98 3.99
N THR A 76 3.15 -10.17 3.47
CA THR A 76 4.45 -10.86 3.56
C THR A 76 4.97 -11.15 2.14
N PRO A 77 6.28 -11.47 1.99
CA PRO A 77 6.83 -11.85 0.69
C PRO A 77 6.07 -13.00 0.00
N ASP A 78 5.50 -13.93 0.76
CA ASP A 78 4.73 -15.06 0.24
C ASP A 78 3.39 -14.64 -0.39
N ASP A 79 2.88 -13.45 -0.02
CA ASP A 79 1.66 -12.89 -0.59
C ASP A 79 1.90 -12.30 -2.00
N ALA A 80 3.15 -12.20 -2.48
CA ALA A 80 3.47 -11.49 -3.73
C ALA A 80 2.76 -12.06 -4.97
N ALA A 81 2.84 -13.37 -5.20
CA ALA A 81 2.17 -14.01 -6.33
C ALA A 81 0.64 -13.85 -6.30
N PRO A 82 -0.07 -14.24 -5.21
CA PRO A 82 -1.52 -14.08 -5.16
C PRO A 82 -1.98 -12.61 -5.16
N PHE A 83 -1.16 -11.68 -4.66
CA PHE A 83 -1.46 -10.25 -4.75
C PHE A 83 -1.35 -9.72 -6.18
N ILE A 84 -0.31 -10.09 -6.93
CA ILE A 84 -0.22 -9.70 -8.34
C ILE A 84 -1.34 -10.36 -9.16
N ASP A 85 -1.71 -11.61 -8.85
CA ASP A 85 -2.91 -12.23 -9.44
C ASP A 85 -4.17 -11.40 -9.19
N SER A 86 -4.36 -10.86 -7.98
CA SER A 86 -5.55 -10.06 -7.68
C SER A 86 -5.58 -8.76 -8.50
N LEU A 87 -4.43 -8.07 -8.64
CA LEU A 87 -4.32 -6.86 -9.45
C LEU A 87 -4.65 -7.13 -10.92
N LEU A 88 -4.07 -8.19 -11.52
CA LEU A 88 -4.32 -8.53 -12.93
C LEU A 88 -5.76 -8.91 -13.24
N ASN A 89 -6.51 -9.36 -12.23
CA ASN A 89 -7.94 -9.68 -12.35
C ASN A 89 -8.84 -8.51 -11.89
N ASP A 90 -8.26 -7.35 -11.56
CA ASP A 90 -8.93 -6.19 -10.97
C ASP A 90 -9.85 -6.53 -9.78
N ILE A 91 -9.41 -7.45 -8.92
CA ILE A 91 -10.08 -7.80 -7.67
C ILE A 91 -9.21 -7.48 -6.46
N ASP A 92 -9.84 -7.22 -5.33
CA ASP A 92 -9.11 -7.00 -4.09
C ASP A 92 -8.55 -8.32 -3.55
N TYR A 93 -7.34 -8.29 -3.01
CA TYR A 93 -6.82 -9.36 -2.15
C TYR A 93 -7.50 -9.32 -0.77
N THR A 94 -8.77 -9.72 -0.76
CA THR A 94 -9.76 -9.45 0.31
C THR A 94 -9.30 -9.80 1.72
N VAL A 95 -8.56 -10.90 1.89
CA VAL A 95 -8.07 -11.38 3.19
C VAL A 95 -7.07 -10.42 3.86
N LYS A 96 -6.46 -9.52 3.10
CA LYS A 96 -5.50 -8.52 3.60
C LYS A 96 -6.03 -7.08 3.53
N VAL A 97 -7.29 -6.87 3.12
CA VAL A 97 -7.83 -5.51 3.01
C VAL A 97 -7.92 -4.87 4.40
N SER A 98 -7.40 -3.65 4.49
CA SER A 98 -7.47 -2.80 5.67
C SER A 98 -8.47 -1.66 5.49
N HIS A 99 -8.44 -1.01 4.32
CA HIS A 99 -9.32 0.07 3.94
C HIS A 99 -9.61 0.03 2.45
N THR A 100 -10.79 0.52 2.06
CA THR A 100 -11.20 0.67 0.66
C THR A 100 -11.72 2.08 0.45
N PHE A 101 -11.44 2.67 -0.71
CA PHE A 101 -11.98 3.98 -1.07
C PHE A 101 -13.37 3.81 -1.70
N CYS A 102 -14.40 4.44 -1.13
CA CYS A 102 -15.79 4.36 -1.61
C CYS A 102 -16.25 5.61 -2.38
N GLY A 103 -15.31 6.39 -2.94
CA GLY A 103 -15.61 7.62 -3.69
C GLY A 103 -15.73 8.88 -2.84
N GLN A 104 -16.20 8.77 -1.58
CA GLN A 104 -16.27 9.89 -0.63
C GLN A 104 -15.17 9.86 0.43
N GLY A 105 -14.64 8.68 0.72
CA GLY A 105 -13.66 8.47 1.77
C GLY A 105 -13.23 7.03 1.88
N PHE A 106 -12.46 6.72 2.91
CA PHE A 106 -12.04 5.35 3.19
C PHE A 106 -12.98 4.67 4.17
N GLU A 107 -13.41 3.46 3.82
CA GLU A 107 -14.07 2.54 4.73
C GLU A 107 -13.03 1.59 5.32
N ARG A 108 -13.11 1.36 6.63
CA ARG A 108 -12.18 0.47 7.34
C ARG A 108 -12.79 -0.93 7.43
N ALA A 109 -12.03 -1.95 7.07
CA ALA A 109 -12.46 -3.33 7.20
C ALA A 109 -12.60 -3.75 8.69
N ASN A 110 -13.43 -4.76 8.94
CA ASN A 110 -13.67 -5.24 10.30
C ASN A 110 -12.37 -5.78 10.94
N GLY A 111 -12.17 -5.54 12.22
CA GLY A 111 -10.97 -5.95 12.97
C GLY A 111 -9.70 -5.14 12.67
N VAL A 112 -9.76 -4.14 11.79
CA VAL A 112 -8.64 -3.21 11.55
C VAL A 112 -8.67 -2.09 12.58
N ALA A 113 -7.50 -1.71 13.10
CA ALA A 113 -7.40 -0.71 14.16
C ALA A 113 -7.96 0.66 13.71
N THR A 114 -8.78 1.31 14.54
CA THR A 114 -9.36 2.63 14.23
C THR A 114 -8.31 3.72 14.04
N GLY A 115 -7.23 3.68 14.82
CA GLY A 115 -6.27 4.78 14.91
C GLY A 115 -6.75 5.88 15.87
N ILE A 116 -6.08 7.03 15.84
CA ILE A 116 -6.34 8.17 16.72
C ILE A 116 -7.01 9.29 15.91
N SER A 117 -8.08 9.87 16.43
CA SER A 117 -8.73 11.03 15.81
C SER A 117 -7.79 12.23 15.76
N LYS A 118 -7.88 13.00 14.67
CA LYS A 118 -7.13 14.25 14.47
C LYS A 118 -7.80 15.39 15.26
N ASP A 119 -7.69 15.36 16.58
CA ASP A 119 -8.16 16.48 17.41
C ASP A 119 -7.32 17.76 17.16
N LYS A 120 -7.95 18.92 17.33
CA LYS A 120 -7.40 20.22 16.94
C LYS A 120 -6.05 20.50 17.62
N GLU A 121 -5.92 20.21 18.91
CA GLU A 121 -4.70 20.44 19.68
C GLU A 121 -3.55 19.55 19.21
N LYS A 122 -3.80 18.24 19.01
CA LYS A 122 -2.78 17.34 18.45
C LYS A 122 -2.36 17.78 17.06
N VAL A 123 -3.29 18.20 16.21
CA VAL A 123 -2.98 18.69 14.85
C VAL A 123 -2.07 19.92 14.92
N ILE A 124 -2.41 20.92 15.74
CA ILE A 124 -1.57 22.12 15.93
C ILE A 124 -0.14 21.72 16.33
N LYS A 125 -0.02 20.82 17.32
CA LYS A 125 1.26 20.34 17.83
C LYS A 125 2.11 19.65 16.75
N VAL A 126 1.52 18.73 15.97
CA VAL A 126 2.29 17.98 14.95
C VAL A 126 2.57 18.79 13.69
N SER A 127 1.72 19.77 13.37
CA SER A 127 1.91 20.67 12.24
C SER A 127 2.90 21.80 12.53
N LYS A 128 3.39 21.94 13.76
CA LYS A 128 4.26 23.03 14.22
C LYS A 128 3.68 24.42 13.91
N ILE A 129 2.36 24.51 13.92
CA ILE A 129 1.66 25.79 13.80
C ILE A 129 1.71 26.39 15.20
N MET A 130 2.61 27.34 15.41
CA MET A 130 2.63 28.18 16.61
C MET A 130 1.54 29.25 16.51
#